data_AF-A0A1S2Z7D7-F1
#
_entry.id   AF-A0A1S2Z7D7-F1
#
_cell.length_a   1.000
_cell.length_b   1.000
_cell.length_c   1.000
_cell.angle_alpha   90.00
_cell.angle_beta   90.00
_cell.angle_gamma   90.00
#
_symmetry.space_group_name_H-M   'P 1'
#
loop_
_entity.id
_entity.type
_entity.pdbx_description
1 polymer ?
#
loop_
_entity_poly.entity_id
_entity_poly.type
_entity_poly.pdbx_seq_one_letter_code
_entity_poly.pdbx_strand_id
1 'polypeptide(L)'
;MLFSFSVSKLLTLTRYAFSLSSIPNFLPISSSNTFLLSFSSHSPFNSNEFDVNHAVSSFHRMLSMNPTPSIVQFNRILTSFVKMNHYPTAISLSHLLEFNGIMPDIFTFNILINCYCHLGQMNFSFSILGKILKMGFQENTITLNTLMKGLCLNNKIREALHFHDHVVAKGFQLDQVSYGILINGLCKMGETRPALQLLRRIDGKLANVVMYSTIIDSLCKDKSINDAYELYVEMIAKRISPDVITFNNLLYGFCIVGQLKEAFGLFHEMVLKNVNPNDYTFNILVDSLCKEAKVKEAMNVLAIMIKDGVKPNVVTYGALMDGYCLVNQVNKAIKIFNTMVHKGVVPNVRCYNIIINGLCKNKMVDEAMNFKEMHNKMIVPDVVTYSTLIDGLCKSGKISSAWELVDEMHRIGLQVNVITYSSLLHALCKKNQLDQAIALVKKMTDQACCSRSII
;
A
#
# COMPACT_ATOMS: atom_id res chain seq x y z
N MET A 1 0.73 33.29 38.69
CA MET A 1 2.03 33.80 38.23
C MET A 1 2.93 32.62 37.86
N LEU A 2 2.60 31.89 36.78
CA LEU A 2 3.33 30.70 36.32
C LEU A 2 3.26 30.63 34.78
N PHE A 3 4.20 31.31 34.14
CA PHE A 3 4.58 31.13 32.74
C PHE A 3 6.10 30.94 32.76
N SER A 4 6.58 29.70 32.75
CA SER A 4 7.91 29.31 32.26
C SER A 4 8.17 27.83 32.56
N PHE A 5 7.83 26.94 31.62
CA PHE A 5 8.62 25.72 31.48
C PHE A 5 8.95 25.52 30.01
N SER A 6 10.25 25.59 29.78
CA SER A 6 10.95 25.82 28.52
C SER A 6 10.97 24.58 27.63
N VAL A 7 10.86 24.87 26.33
CA VAL A 7 10.99 24.03 25.13
C VAL A 7 12.43 23.50 24.92
N SER A 8 13.36 23.71 25.84
CA SER A 8 14.80 23.47 25.64
C SER A 8 15.34 22.08 25.99
N LYS A 9 14.50 21.06 26.22
CA LYS A 9 14.97 19.67 26.47
C LYS A 9 14.66 18.65 25.36
N LEU A 10 14.07 19.09 24.24
CA LEU A 10 13.81 18.22 23.08
C LEU A 10 14.92 18.25 21.99
N LEU A 11 16.00 19.01 22.20
CA LEU A 11 16.98 19.35 21.15
C LEU A 11 18.35 18.63 21.25
N THR A 12 18.48 17.56 22.03
CA THR A 12 19.79 16.87 22.21
C THR A 12 19.84 15.40 21.79
N LEU A 13 18.98 14.95 20.87
CA LEU A 13 19.03 13.58 20.31
C LEU A 13 19.15 13.53 18.77
N THR A 14 19.58 14.61 18.13
CA THR A 14 20.03 14.60 16.73
C THR A 14 21.53 14.32 16.67
N ARG A 15 21.94 13.06 16.72
CA ARG A 15 23.20 12.55 16.16
C ARG A 15 23.14 11.02 16.11
N TYR A 16 23.61 10.47 15.00
CA TYR A 16 23.54 9.08 14.51
C TYR A 16 22.34 8.76 13.61
N ALA A 17 22.58 8.95 12.31
CA ALA A 17 21.88 8.32 11.19
C ALA A 17 22.92 7.57 10.33
N PHE A 18 22.47 6.50 9.66
CA PHE A 18 23.09 5.55 8.71
C PHE A 18 22.92 4.13 9.26
N SER A 19 22.47 3.10 8.54
CA SER A 19 22.06 2.86 7.15
C SER A 19 21.25 1.54 7.17
N LEU A 20 20.30 1.33 6.24
CA LEU A 20 20.32 0.17 5.32
C LEU A 20 19.10 0.14 4.40
N SER A 21 19.37 -0.47 3.26
CA SER A 21 18.61 -0.71 2.05
C SER A 21 17.59 -1.85 2.17
N SER A 22 16.77 -1.95 1.12
CA SER A 22 15.91 -3.08 0.71
C SER A 22 14.64 -3.39 1.53
N ILE A 23 13.51 -2.84 1.07
CA ILE A 23 12.17 -3.38 1.32
C ILE A 23 11.60 -3.90 -0.02
N PRO A 24 11.18 -5.18 -0.12
CA PRO A 24 10.51 -5.71 -1.29
C PRO A 24 9.06 -5.20 -1.41
N ASN A 25 8.68 -4.88 -2.64
CA ASN A 25 7.31 -4.63 -3.06
C ASN A 25 6.36 -5.78 -2.69
N PHE A 26 5.41 -5.56 -1.77
CA PHE A 26 4.14 -6.28 -1.75
C PHE A 26 3.02 -5.35 -1.26
N LEU A 27 2.13 -4.98 -2.17
CA LEU A 27 0.82 -4.41 -1.87
C LEU A 27 -0.13 -5.54 -1.45
N PRO A 28 -0.85 -5.43 -0.32
CA PRO A 28 -2.19 -5.98 -0.20
C PRO A 28 -3.20 -4.84 -0.25
N ILE A 29 -3.97 -4.82 -1.32
CA ILE A 29 -5.24 -4.12 -1.40
C ILE A 29 -6.21 -4.89 -0.49
N SER A 30 -6.67 -4.30 0.60
CA SER A 30 -7.98 -4.64 1.17
C SER A 30 -8.55 -3.50 2.03
N SER A 31 -9.64 -2.94 1.50
CA SER A 31 -10.87 -2.54 2.21
C SER A 31 -10.75 -1.97 3.62
N SER A 32 -10.52 -0.66 3.71
CA SER A 32 -11.12 0.13 4.79
C SER A 32 -12.56 0.43 4.38
N ASN A 33 -13.55 -0.19 5.04
CA ASN A 33 -14.95 0.19 4.95
C ASN A 33 -15.11 1.63 5.45
N THR A 34 -15.07 2.58 4.52
CA THR A 34 -15.59 3.92 4.71
C THR A 34 -17.11 3.86 4.54
N PHE A 35 -17.83 4.41 5.52
CA PHE A 35 -19.26 4.67 5.37
C PHE A 35 -19.53 5.37 4.03
N LEU A 36 -20.29 4.67 3.19
CA LEU A 36 -20.75 5.11 1.89
C LEU A 36 -21.70 6.29 2.03
N LEU A 37 -21.38 7.40 1.38
CA LEU A 37 -22.39 8.29 0.81
C LEU A 37 -22.02 8.52 -0.66
N SER A 38 -22.92 8.03 -1.50
CA SER A 38 -22.91 8.02 -2.96
C SER A 38 -22.77 9.41 -3.59
N PHE A 39 -21.94 9.51 -4.62
CA PHE A 39 -22.21 10.41 -5.74
C PHE A 39 -22.01 9.64 -7.04
N SER A 40 -23.12 9.41 -7.73
CA SER A 40 -23.15 9.00 -9.13
C SER A 40 -23.21 10.25 -10.01
N SER A 41 -22.25 10.42 -10.91
CA SER A 41 -22.48 11.07 -12.21
C SER A 41 -21.36 10.69 -13.17
N HIS A 42 -21.74 10.00 -14.24
CA HIS A 42 -20.87 9.61 -15.36
C HIS A 42 -20.44 10.82 -16.19
N SER A 43 -19.14 10.92 -16.51
CA SER A 43 -18.61 10.93 -17.89
C SER A 43 -17.07 11.10 -17.88
N PRO A 44 -16.33 10.58 -18.89
CA PRO A 44 -14.92 10.28 -18.76
C PRO A 44 -14.04 11.26 -19.56
N PHE A 45 -13.46 12.27 -18.91
CA PHE A 45 -12.31 13.03 -19.41
C PHE A 45 -11.51 13.56 -18.21
N ASN A 46 -10.18 13.43 -18.27
CA ASN A 46 -9.15 13.85 -17.29
C ASN A 46 -9.67 14.55 -16.00
N SER A 47 -10.04 13.75 -14.99
CA SER A 47 -10.95 14.16 -13.91
C SER A 47 -10.32 14.91 -12.73
N ASN A 48 -8.99 15.03 -12.64
CA ASN A 48 -8.36 15.60 -11.43
C ASN A 48 -8.14 17.12 -11.51
N GLU A 49 -7.82 17.69 -12.68
CA GLU A 49 -7.58 19.14 -12.80
C GLU A 49 -8.88 19.95 -12.85
N PHE A 50 -9.93 19.39 -13.45
CA PHE A 50 -11.22 20.07 -13.60
C PHE A 50 -12.00 20.13 -12.28
N ASP A 51 -11.82 19.15 -11.39
CA ASP A 51 -12.52 19.07 -10.09
C ASP A 51 -11.91 19.98 -9.01
N VAL A 52 -10.56 20.06 -8.93
CA VAL A 52 -9.84 20.93 -7.96
C VAL A 52 -10.18 22.40 -8.19
N ASN A 53 -10.06 22.88 -9.44
CA ASN A 53 -10.27 24.29 -9.76
C ASN A 53 -11.73 24.70 -9.54
N HIS A 54 -12.69 23.83 -9.89
CA HIS A 54 -14.10 24.08 -9.64
C HIS A 54 -14.43 24.11 -8.14
N ALA A 55 -13.83 23.22 -7.33
CA ALA A 55 -13.98 23.22 -5.88
C ALA A 55 -13.40 24.49 -5.23
N VAL A 56 -12.23 24.95 -5.67
CA VAL A 56 -11.63 26.23 -5.22
C VAL A 56 -12.55 27.40 -5.59
N SER A 57 -13.03 27.44 -6.84
CA SER A 57 -13.92 28.49 -7.33
C SER A 57 -15.24 28.53 -6.57
N SER A 58 -15.79 27.36 -6.26
CA SER A 58 -16.99 27.21 -5.42
C SER A 58 -16.76 27.71 -4.00
N PHE A 59 -15.59 27.44 -3.42
CA PHE A 59 -15.21 27.95 -2.10
C PHE A 59 -15.16 29.48 -2.08
N HIS A 60 -14.50 30.10 -3.05
CA HIS A 60 -14.47 31.56 -3.18
C HIS A 60 -15.85 32.18 -3.39
N ARG A 61 -16.69 31.55 -4.23
CA ARG A 61 -18.08 31.98 -4.43
C ARG A 61 -18.90 31.92 -3.15
N MET A 62 -18.68 30.92 -2.30
CA MET A 62 -19.35 30.83 -1.00
C MET A 62 -18.92 31.95 -0.05
N LEU A 63 -17.65 32.37 -0.09
CA LEU A 63 -17.17 33.51 0.71
C LEU A 63 -17.84 34.83 0.31
N SER A 64 -18.25 34.99 -0.95
CA SER A 64 -18.91 36.20 -1.46
C SER A 64 -20.45 36.17 -1.38
N MET A 65 -21.05 35.08 -0.91
CA MET A 65 -22.50 34.96 -0.76
C MET A 65 -23.01 35.75 0.46
N ASN A 66 -24.17 36.39 0.29
CA ASN A 66 -24.93 37.03 1.36
C ASN A 66 -26.37 36.48 1.37
N PRO A 67 -26.81 35.77 2.44
CA PRO A 67 -26.04 35.48 3.67
C PRO A 67 -24.91 34.48 3.45
N THR A 68 -23.84 34.58 4.25
CA THR A 68 -22.70 33.66 4.19
C THR A 68 -23.15 32.24 4.54
N PRO A 69 -22.71 31.21 3.78
CA PRO A 69 -23.07 29.83 4.06
C PRO A 69 -22.52 29.32 5.40
N SER A 70 -23.10 28.23 5.91
CA SER A 70 -22.64 27.62 7.16
C SER A 70 -21.25 26.99 7.02
N ILE A 71 -20.50 26.96 8.12
CA ILE A 71 -19.17 26.32 8.22
C ILE A 71 -19.16 24.87 7.72
N VAL A 72 -20.27 24.15 7.88
CA VAL A 72 -20.46 22.78 7.39
C VAL A 72 -20.27 22.67 5.88
N GLN A 73 -20.74 23.65 5.10
CA GLN A 73 -20.59 23.63 3.65
C GLN A 73 -19.12 23.83 3.24
N PHE A 74 -18.41 24.73 3.92
CA PHE A 74 -16.96 24.91 3.70
C PHE A 74 -16.18 23.65 4.08
N ASN A 75 -16.50 23.03 5.20
CA ASN A 75 -15.90 21.79 5.67
C ASN A 75 -16.07 20.62 4.68
N ARG A 76 -17.17 20.57 3.91
CA ARG A 76 -17.35 19.58 2.84
C ARG A 76 -16.33 19.76 1.71
N ILE A 77 -16.07 20.99 1.29
CA ILE A 77 -15.07 21.31 0.27
C ILE A 77 -13.66 21.04 0.80
N LEU A 78 -13.34 21.45 2.03
CA LEU A 78 -12.04 21.15 2.63
C LEU A 78 -11.79 19.63 2.72
N THR A 79 -12.82 18.86 3.06
CA THR A 79 -12.76 17.39 3.10
C THR A 79 -12.55 16.77 1.72
N SER A 80 -13.11 17.34 0.64
CA SER A 80 -12.88 16.83 -0.71
C SER A 80 -11.40 16.99 -1.12
N PHE A 81 -10.77 18.12 -0.82
CA PHE A 81 -9.33 18.30 -1.05
C PHE A 81 -8.48 17.29 -0.27
N VAL A 82 -8.83 16.98 0.97
CA VAL A 82 -8.16 15.92 1.75
C VAL A 82 -8.29 14.56 1.07
N LYS A 83 -9.48 14.20 0.59
CA LYS A 83 -9.72 12.92 -0.13
C LYS A 83 -8.91 12.83 -1.43
N MET A 84 -8.68 13.96 -2.08
CA MET A 84 -7.88 14.07 -3.29
C MET A 84 -6.37 14.24 -3.01
N ASN A 85 -5.93 14.14 -1.75
CA ASN A 85 -4.55 14.37 -1.30
C ASN A 85 -4.00 15.79 -1.55
N HIS A 86 -4.85 16.80 -1.77
CA HIS A 86 -4.47 18.21 -1.92
C HIS A 86 -4.41 18.93 -0.56
N TYR A 87 -3.61 18.41 0.37
CA TYR A 87 -3.48 18.93 1.74
C TYR A 87 -3.05 20.40 1.81
N PRO A 88 -2.06 20.89 1.03
CA PRO A 88 -1.66 22.29 1.07
C PRO A 88 -2.80 23.23 0.67
N THR A 89 -3.60 22.87 -0.33
CA THR A 89 -4.77 23.65 -0.76
C THR A 89 -5.83 23.72 0.34
N ALA A 90 -6.13 22.59 0.99
CA ALA A 90 -7.07 22.56 2.11
C ALA A 90 -6.62 23.47 3.27
N ILE A 91 -5.32 23.49 3.58
CA ILE A 91 -4.74 24.37 4.61
C ILE A 91 -4.92 25.85 4.21
N SER A 92 -4.53 26.22 2.98
CA SER A 92 -4.65 27.59 2.48
C SER A 92 -6.10 28.09 2.50
N LEU A 93 -7.05 27.27 2.06
CA LEU A 93 -8.48 27.63 2.08
C LEU A 93 -9.04 27.75 3.50
N SER A 94 -8.58 26.92 4.44
CA SER A 94 -8.98 27.05 5.84
C SER A 94 -8.42 28.33 6.49
N HIS A 95 -7.21 28.76 6.14
CA HIS A 95 -6.69 30.06 6.59
C HIS A 95 -7.46 31.23 5.97
N LEU A 96 -7.87 31.10 4.70
CA LEU A 96 -8.72 32.09 4.04
C LEU A 96 -10.09 32.22 4.72
N LEU A 97 -10.67 31.10 5.17
CA LEU A 97 -11.92 31.08 5.92
C LEU A 97 -11.82 31.92 7.21
N GLU A 98 -10.76 31.74 7.98
CA GLU A 98 -10.50 32.53 9.19
C GLU A 98 -10.26 34.01 8.88
N PHE A 99 -9.51 34.31 7.82
CA PHE A 99 -9.24 35.69 7.39
C PHE A 99 -10.52 36.45 7.02
N ASN A 100 -11.53 35.74 6.50
CA ASN A 100 -12.85 36.32 6.19
C ASN A 100 -13.79 36.36 7.40
N GLY A 101 -13.28 36.12 8.62
CA GLY A 101 -14.04 36.25 9.87
C GLY A 101 -15.02 35.11 10.14
N ILE A 102 -14.99 34.03 9.35
CA ILE A 102 -15.81 32.84 9.61
C ILE A 102 -15.08 32.01 10.68
N MET A 103 -15.74 31.72 11.80
CA MET A 103 -15.11 30.97 12.89
C MET A 103 -15.01 29.47 12.55
N PRO A 104 -13.81 28.86 12.62
CA PRO A 104 -13.65 27.42 12.49
C PRO A 104 -14.31 26.68 13.65
N ASP A 105 -14.87 25.51 13.36
CA ASP A 105 -15.34 24.57 14.37
C ASP A 105 -14.31 23.45 14.63
N ILE A 106 -14.62 22.56 15.57
CA ILE A 106 -13.76 21.40 15.88
C ILE A 106 -13.52 20.50 14.67
N PHE A 107 -14.48 20.44 13.73
CA PHE A 107 -14.35 19.64 12.52
C PHE A 107 -13.33 20.27 11.55
N THR A 108 -13.37 21.59 11.37
CA THR A 108 -12.36 22.33 10.60
C THR A 108 -10.95 22.11 11.17
N PHE A 109 -10.80 22.16 12.49
CA PHE A 109 -9.50 21.88 13.13
C PHE A 109 -9.04 20.43 12.93
N ASN A 110 -9.94 19.45 12.99
CA ASN A 110 -9.60 18.05 12.71
C ASN A 110 -9.15 17.83 11.26
N ILE A 111 -9.77 18.54 10.29
CA ILE A 111 -9.29 18.55 8.89
C ILE A 111 -7.86 19.09 8.83
N LEU A 112 -7.59 20.24 9.46
CA LEU A 112 -6.26 20.86 9.48
C LEU A 112 -5.20 19.96 10.12
N ILE A 113 -5.50 19.36 11.28
CA ILE A 113 -4.62 18.39 11.94
C ILE A 113 -4.30 17.26 10.97
N ASN A 114 -5.31 16.66 10.34
CA ASN A 114 -5.11 15.57 9.38
C ASN A 114 -4.22 16.00 8.20
N CYS A 115 -4.43 17.20 7.64
CA CYS A 115 -3.57 17.74 6.58
C CYS A 115 -2.10 17.87 7.02
N TYR A 116 -1.85 18.47 8.18
CA TYR A 116 -0.49 18.61 8.70
C TYR A 116 0.16 17.26 9.01
N CYS A 117 -0.61 16.29 9.51
CA CYS A 117 -0.14 14.93 9.73
C CYS A 117 0.31 14.25 8.44
N HIS A 118 -0.45 14.39 7.35
CA HIS A 118 -0.09 13.85 6.04
C HIS A 118 1.11 14.55 5.38
N LEU A 119 1.35 15.82 5.72
CA LEU A 119 2.55 16.57 5.29
C LEU A 119 3.78 16.34 6.18
N GLY A 120 3.66 15.52 7.22
CA GLY A 120 4.72 15.27 8.21
C GLY A 120 5.05 16.44 9.13
N GLN A 121 4.20 17.46 9.16
CA GLN A 121 4.38 18.67 9.94
C GLN A 121 3.70 18.56 11.32
N MET A 122 4.15 17.60 12.12
CA MET A 122 3.51 17.30 13.41
C MET A 122 3.47 18.49 14.38
N ASN A 123 4.45 19.40 14.35
CA ASN A 123 4.47 20.59 15.19
C ASN A 123 3.24 21.49 14.95
N PHE A 124 2.83 21.67 13.68
CA PHE A 124 1.63 22.44 13.37
C PHE A 124 0.36 21.70 13.79
N SER A 125 0.32 20.37 13.68
CA SER A 125 -0.82 19.58 14.16
C SER A 125 -1.05 19.75 15.68
N PHE A 126 0.01 19.75 16.49
CA PHE A 126 -0.09 20.04 17.93
C PHE A 126 -0.36 21.52 18.24
N SER A 127 0.08 22.44 17.38
CA SER A 127 -0.29 23.87 17.48
C SER A 127 -1.81 24.06 17.33
N ILE A 128 -2.43 23.33 16.40
CA ILE A 128 -3.90 23.33 16.24
C ILE A 128 -4.58 22.76 17.50
N LEU A 129 -4.05 21.70 18.11
CA LEU A 129 -4.56 21.22 19.42
C LEU A 129 -4.48 22.31 20.50
N GLY A 130 -3.37 23.04 20.56
CA GLY A 130 -3.24 24.19 21.46
C GLY A 130 -4.25 25.30 21.16
N LYS A 131 -4.62 25.51 19.90
CA LYS A 131 -5.67 26.45 19.48
C LYS A 131 -7.06 25.98 19.93
N ILE A 132 -7.39 24.70 19.72
CA ILE A 132 -8.65 24.07 20.19
C ILE A 132 -8.83 24.34 21.69
N LEU A 133 -7.79 24.06 22.48
CA LEU A 133 -7.78 24.27 23.93
C LEU A 133 -7.97 25.75 24.32
N LYS A 134 -7.25 26.67 23.68
CA LYS A 134 -7.36 28.11 23.96
C LYS A 134 -8.73 28.68 23.63
N MET A 135 -9.41 28.11 22.63
CA MET A 135 -10.76 28.51 22.23
C MET A 135 -11.85 27.88 23.11
N GLY A 136 -11.48 27.06 24.10
CA GLY A 136 -12.42 26.46 25.05
C GLY A 136 -13.21 25.26 24.49
N PHE A 137 -12.81 24.74 23.33
CA PHE A 137 -13.39 23.49 22.82
C PHE A 137 -12.92 22.31 23.67
N GLN A 138 -13.83 21.41 24.02
CA GLN A 138 -13.46 20.14 24.66
C GLN A 138 -12.78 19.24 23.64
N GLU A 139 -11.64 18.64 24.01
CA GLU A 139 -11.02 17.64 23.14
C GLU A 139 -11.94 16.43 23.01
N ASN A 140 -12.18 16.02 21.77
CA ASN A 140 -12.93 14.81 21.48
C ASN A 140 -12.00 13.70 20.98
N THR A 141 -12.49 12.47 21.07
CA THR A 141 -11.75 11.27 20.67
C THR A 141 -11.28 11.33 19.22
N ILE A 142 -12.01 12.03 18.33
CA ILE A 142 -11.63 12.21 16.92
C ILE A 142 -10.34 13.02 16.79
N THR A 143 -10.20 14.13 17.52
CA THR A 143 -9.00 14.96 17.52
C THR A 143 -7.78 14.17 18.00
N LEU A 144 -7.94 13.44 19.11
CA LEU A 144 -6.88 12.63 19.70
C LEU A 144 -6.47 11.46 18.77
N ASN A 145 -7.45 10.79 18.15
CA ASN A 145 -7.22 9.73 17.16
C ASN A 145 -6.48 10.25 15.93
N THR A 146 -6.84 11.44 15.44
CA THR A 146 -6.17 12.05 14.28
C THR A 146 -4.70 12.34 14.57
N LEU A 147 -4.38 12.83 15.77
CA LEU A 147 -3.00 13.06 16.21
C LEU A 147 -2.22 11.76 16.40
N MET A 148 -2.79 10.75 17.08
CA MET A 148 -2.17 9.43 17.22
C MET A 148 -1.87 8.80 15.86
N LYS A 149 -2.84 8.87 14.94
CA LYS A 149 -2.67 8.39 13.56
C LYS A 149 -1.57 9.15 12.85
N GLY A 150 -1.52 10.48 13.00
CA GLY A 150 -0.47 11.32 12.44
C GLY A 150 0.93 10.97 12.93
N LEU A 151 1.09 10.69 14.22
CA LEU A 151 2.36 10.22 14.78
C LEU A 151 2.76 8.87 14.18
N CYS A 152 1.81 7.93 14.05
CA CYS A 152 2.07 6.64 13.42
C CYS A 152 2.46 6.76 11.94
N LEU A 153 1.77 7.62 11.18
CA LEU A 153 2.06 7.88 9.76
C LEU A 153 3.47 8.46 9.54
N ASN A 154 3.98 9.19 10.52
CA ASN A 154 5.31 9.82 10.46
C ASN A 154 6.39 8.98 11.13
N ASN A 155 6.17 7.68 11.30
CA ASN A 155 7.11 6.73 11.92
C ASN A 155 7.53 7.11 13.36
N LYS A 156 6.70 7.89 14.07
CA LYS A 156 6.94 8.37 15.43
C LYS A 156 6.17 7.54 16.46
N ILE A 157 6.30 6.22 16.40
CA ILE A 157 5.46 5.30 17.18
C ILE A 157 5.67 5.42 18.71
N ARG A 158 6.90 5.72 19.15
CA ARG A 158 7.20 5.97 20.57
C ARG A 158 6.51 7.24 21.08
N GLU A 159 6.49 8.30 20.28
CA GLU A 159 5.75 9.53 20.59
C GLU A 159 4.24 9.25 20.62
N ALA A 160 3.72 8.39 19.74
CA ALA A 160 2.32 7.99 19.74
C ALA A 160 1.91 7.26 21.03
N LEU A 161 2.73 6.33 21.51
CA LEU A 161 2.49 5.64 22.77
C LEU A 161 2.60 6.57 23.99
N HIS A 162 3.59 7.48 23.99
CA HIS A 162 3.68 8.49 25.05
C HIS A 162 2.48 9.44 25.05
N PHE A 163 1.99 9.83 23.86
CA PHE A 163 0.78 10.63 23.73
C PHE A 163 -0.46 9.89 24.23
N HIS A 164 -0.59 8.59 23.92
CA HIS A 164 -1.62 7.72 24.51
C HIS A 164 -1.57 7.75 26.05
N ASP A 165 -0.40 7.52 26.65
CA ASP A 165 -0.25 7.45 28.11
C ASP A 165 -0.62 8.78 28.77
N HIS A 166 -0.22 9.89 28.15
CA HIS A 166 -0.58 11.24 28.60
C HIS A 166 -2.09 11.52 28.51
N VAL A 167 -2.73 11.08 27.43
CA VAL A 167 -4.19 11.23 27.24
C VAL A 167 -4.96 10.42 28.27
N VAL A 168 -4.57 9.17 28.52
CA VAL A 168 -5.19 8.31 29.54
C VAL A 168 -4.97 8.88 30.95
N ALA A 169 -3.77 9.38 31.27
CA ALA A 169 -3.46 9.99 32.57
C ALA A 169 -4.30 11.24 32.87
N LYS A 170 -4.77 11.94 31.83
CA LYS A 170 -5.71 13.07 31.95
C LYS A 170 -7.18 12.65 32.13
N GLY A 171 -7.48 11.34 32.12
CA GLY A 171 -8.82 10.81 32.33
C GLY A 171 -9.65 10.65 31.05
N PHE A 172 -9.07 10.81 29.86
CA PHE A 172 -9.77 10.54 28.61
C PHE A 172 -9.98 9.04 28.41
N GLN A 173 -11.18 8.66 28.01
CA GLN A 173 -11.50 7.28 27.65
C GLN A 173 -11.24 7.06 26.16
N LEU A 174 -10.26 6.22 25.87
CA LEU A 174 -9.93 5.81 24.50
C LEU A 174 -10.84 4.67 24.05
N ASP A 175 -11.21 4.71 22.77
CA ASP A 175 -12.16 3.79 22.15
C ASP A 175 -11.47 2.73 21.28
N GLN A 176 -12.26 1.89 20.63
CA GLN A 176 -11.76 0.85 19.74
C GLN A 176 -10.95 1.44 18.56
N VAL A 177 -11.33 2.62 18.07
CA VAL A 177 -10.61 3.28 16.96
C VAL A 177 -9.22 3.73 17.41
N SER A 178 -9.12 4.28 18.62
CA SER A 178 -7.87 4.72 19.25
C SER A 178 -6.84 3.60 19.30
N TYR A 179 -7.22 2.46 19.87
CA TYR A 179 -6.33 1.30 20.01
C TYR A 179 -6.06 0.62 18.66
N GLY A 180 -7.03 0.60 17.75
CA GLY A 180 -6.83 0.10 16.38
C GLY A 180 -5.77 0.90 15.61
N ILE A 181 -5.75 2.23 15.78
CA ILE A 181 -4.73 3.11 15.18
C ILE A 181 -3.34 2.77 15.70
N LEU A 182 -3.18 2.63 17.03
CA LEU A 182 -1.89 2.33 17.66
C LEU A 182 -1.39 0.94 17.27
N ILE A 183 -2.26 -0.08 17.31
CA ILE A 183 -1.92 -1.45 16.92
C ILE A 183 -1.48 -1.50 15.45
N ASN A 184 -2.24 -0.89 14.54
CA ASN A 184 -1.88 -0.82 13.13
C ASN A 184 -0.57 -0.03 12.92
N GLY A 185 -0.35 1.05 13.67
CA GLY A 185 0.91 1.80 13.66
C GLY A 185 2.10 0.94 14.08
N LEU A 186 1.98 0.20 15.17
CA LEU A 186 3.01 -0.72 15.66
C LEU A 186 3.32 -1.83 14.66
N CYS A 187 2.30 -2.52 14.15
CA CYS A 187 2.46 -3.59 13.15
C CYS A 187 3.15 -3.09 11.87
N LYS A 188 2.79 -1.91 11.37
CA LYS A 188 3.45 -1.33 10.17
C LYS A 188 4.92 -1.01 10.39
N MET A 189 5.35 -0.76 11.62
CA MET A 189 6.75 -0.52 11.97
C MET A 189 7.51 -1.81 12.31
N GLY A 190 6.88 -2.98 12.20
CA GLY A 190 7.47 -4.27 12.60
C GLY A 190 7.50 -4.50 14.11
N GLU A 191 6.85 -3.64 14.91
CA GLU A 191 6.77 -3.74 16.36
C GLU A 191 5.60 -4.67 16.78
N THR A 192 5.58 -5.88 16.23
CA THR A 192 4.47 -6.86 16.40
C THR A 192 4.28 -7.27 17.86
N ARG A 193 5.38 -7.46 18.61
CA ARG A 193 5.34 -7.86 20.04
C ARG A 193 4.71 -6.77 20.93
N PRO A 194 5.13 -5.49 20.85
CA PRO A 194 4.42 -4.41 21.54
C PRO A 194 2.93 -4.30 21.14
N ALA A 195 2.58 -4.52 19.87
CA ALA A 195 1.18 -4.51 19.42
C ALA A 195 0.34 -5.58 20.14
N LEU A 196 0.88 -6.81 20.22
CA LEU A 196 0.26 -7.90 20.95
C LEU A 196 0.14 -7.60 22.46
N GLN A 197 1.16 -6.99 23.06
CA GLN A 197 1.11 -6.60 24.46
C GLN A 197 0.04 -5.52 24.70
N LEU A 198 -0.10 -4.56 23.80
CA LEU A 198 -1.15 -3.54 23.87
C LEU A 198 -2.54 -4.17 23.78
N LEU A 199 -2.77 -5.08 22.82
CA LEU A 199 -4.04 -5.81 22.69
C LEU A 199 -4.41 -6.58 23.97
N ARG A 200 -3.43 -7.18 24.65
CA ARG A 200 -3.66 -7.94 25.89
C ARG A 200 -3.88 -7.05 27.12
N ARG A 201 -3.48 -5.78 27.07
CA ARG A 201 -3.66 -4.81 28.17
C ARG A 201 -4.99 -4.07 28.13
N ILE A 202 -5.59 -3.91 26.96
CA ILE A 202 -6.88 -3.20 26.82
C ILE A 202 -8.03 -4.03 27.39
N ASP A 203 -9.10 -3.34 27.83
CA ASP A 203 -10.34 -4.00 28.24
C ASP A 203 -10.83 -4.91 27.10
N GLY A 204 -11.18 -6.15 27.43
CA GLY A 204 -11.68 -7.14 26.47
C GLY A 204 -12.89 -6.66 25.67
N LYS A 205 -13.68 -5.71 26.20
CA LYS A 205 -14.80 -5.06 25.48
C LYS A 205 -14.34 -4.12 24.36
N LEU A 206 -13.12 -3.60 24.43
CA LEU A 206 -12.53 -2.73 23.40
C LEU A 206 -11.81 -3.52 22.31
N ALA A 207 -11.37 -4.74 22.60
CA ALA A 207 -10.74 -5.60 21.61
C ALA A 207 -11.76 -6.04 20.55
N ASN A 208 -11.40 -5.93 19.27
CA ASN A 208 -12.29 -6.27 18.17
C ASN A 208 -11.56 -7.05 17.06
N VAL A 209 -12.34 -7.55 16.09
CA VAL A 209 -11.86 -8.34 14.95
C VAL A 209 -10.72 -7.65 14.19
N VAL A 210 -10.78 -6.33 14.03
CA VAL A 210 -9.79 -5.54 13.28
C VAL A 210 -8.44 -5.54 13.97
N MET A 211 -8.40 -5.38 15.30
CA MET A 211 -7.14 -5.40 16.04
C MET A 211 -6.47 -6.77 16.00
N TYR A 212 -7.24 -7.83 16.22
CA TYR A 212 -6.76 -9.21 16.14
C TYR A 212 -6.24 -9.54 14.73
N SER A 213 -7.03 -9.27 13.69
CA SER A 213 -6.65 -9.55 12.30
C SER A 213 -5.41 -8.77 11.86
N THR A 214 -5.23 -7.53 12.34
CA THR A 214 -4.04 -6.71 12.07
C THR A 214 -2.78 -7.32 12.69
N ILE A 215 -2.84 -7.81 13.92
CA ILE A 215 -1.68 -8.46 14.57
C ILE A 215 -1.40 -9.82 13.95
N ILE A 216 -2.45 -10.60 13.61
CA ILE A 216 -2.33 -11.87 12.89
C ILE A 216 -1.63 -11.67 11.54
N ASP A 217 -2.01 -10.64 10.76
CA ASP A 217 -1.33 -10.27 9.51
C ASP A 217 0.16 -9.98 9.73
N SER A 218 0.46 -9.18 10.76
CA SER A 218 1.84 -8.83 11.14
C SER A 218 2.66 -10.08 11.48
N LEU A 219 2.12 -10.97 12.33
CA LEU A 219 2.77 -12.24 12.70
C LEU A 219 2.99 -13.16 11.49
N CYS A 220 2.01 -13.23 10.57
CA CYS A 220 2.14 -14.00 9.34
C CYS A 220 3.24 -13.46 8.43
N LYS A 221 3.35 -12.13 8.29
CA LYS A 221 4.43 -11.47 7.54
C LYS A 221 5.80 -11.69 8.18
N ASP A 222 5.86 -11.71 9.50
CA ASP A 222 7.05 -12.06 10.29
C ASP A 222 7.36 -13.56 10.30
N LYS A 223 6.57 -14.38 9.57
CA LYS A 223 6.66 -15.86 9.52
C LYS A 223 6.51 -16.56 10.88
N SER A 224 5.92 -15.87 11.86
CA SER A 224 5.61 -16.40 13.19
C SER A 224 4.23 -17.06 13.19
N ILE A 225 4.07 -18.11 12.38
CA ILE A 225 2.75 -18.70 12.10
C ILE A 225 2.08 -19.35 13.32
N ASN A 226 2.88 -19.92 14.22
CA ASN A 226 2.36 -20.52 15.46
C ASN A 226 1.74 -19.45 16.36
N ASP A 227 2.45 -18.34 16.59
CA ASP A 227 1.94 -17.20 17.36
C ASP A 227 0.66 -16.61 16.72
N ALA A 228 0.61 -16.55 15.38
CA ALA A 228 -0.56 -16.08 14.65
C ALA A 228 -1.77 -17.01 14.88
N TYR A 229 -1.56 -18.32 14.84
CA TYR A 229 -2.61 -19.31 15.08
C TYR A 229 -3.04 -19.36 16.55
N GLU A 230 -2.10 -19.24 17.50
CA GLU A 230 -2.42 -19.10 18.92
C GLU A 230 -3.29 -17.87 19.18
N LEU A 231 -2.98 -16.73 18.53
CA LEU A 231 -3.76 -15.52 18.64
C LEU A 231 -5.16 -15.66 18.03
N TYR A 232 -5.31 -16.42 16.95
CA TYR A 232 -6.61 -16.81 16.38
C TYR A 232 -7.44 -17.66 17.36
N VAL A 233 -6.81 -18.62 18.06
CA VAL A 233 -7.49 -19.41 19.09
C VAL A 233 -7.89 -18.53 20.29
N GLU A 234 -7.02 -17.60 20.71
CA GLU A 234 -7.31 -16.62 21.76
C GLU A 234 -8.52 -15.74 21.40
N MET A 235 -8.60 -15.29 20.15
CA MET A 235 -9.70 -14.49 19.62
C MET A 235 -11.05 -15.22 19.73
N ILE A 236 -11.08 -16.50 19.35
CA ILE A 236 -12.29 -17.34 19.46
C ILE A 236 -12.67 -17.57 20.92
N ALA A 237 -11.68 -17.85 21.80
CA ALA A 237 -11.92 -18.04 23.23
C ALA A 237 -12.53 -16.79 23.88
N LYS A 238 -12.18 -15.60 23.38
CA LYS A 238 -12.76 -14.31 23.78
C LYS A 238 -14.10 -13.99 23.09
N ARG A 239 -14.69 -14.94 22.35
CA ARG A 239 -15.96 -14.80 21.62
C ARG A 239 -15.95 -13.70 20.56
N ILE A 240 -14.79 -13.38 20.00
CA ILE A 240 -14.66 -12.48 18.86
C ILE A 240 -14.65 -13.35 17.61
N SER A 241 -15.69 -13.22 16.78
CA SER A 241 -15.83 -14.06 15.58
C SER A 241 -14.79 -13.66 14.51
N PRO A 242 -14.00 -14.61 13.99
CA PRO A 242 -13.11 -14.35 12.86
C PRO A 242 -13.91 -14.05 11.59
N ASP A 243 -13.40 -13.11 10.80
CA ASP A 243 -13.97 -12.72 9.51
C ASP A 243 -13.10 -13.20 8.34
N VAL A 244 -13.53 -12.89 7.11
CA VAL A 244 -12.79 -13.23 5.89
C VAL A 244 -11.36 -12.69 5.88
N ILE A 245 -11.12 -11.52 6.49
CA ILE A 245 -9.79 -10.93 6.59
C ILE A 245 -8.90 -11.79 7.50
N THR A 246 -9.42 -12.19 8.66
CA THR A 246 -8.72 -13.05 9.63
C THR A 246 -8.29 -14.37 8.98
N PHE A 247 -9.20 -15.06 8.28
CA PHE A 247 -8.87 -16.29 7.57
C PHE A 247 -7.87 -16.08 6.44
N ASN A 248 -8.03 -15.02 5.65
CA ASN A 248 -7.11 -14.71 4.56
C ASN A 248 -5.68 -14.44 5.05
N ASN A 249 -5.53 -13.76 6.19
CA ASN A 249 -4.22 -13.51 6.78
C ASN A 249 -3.53 -14.82 7.22
N LEU A 250 -4.25 -15.72 7.89
CA LEU A 250 -3.73 -17.03 8.29
C LEU A 250 -3.42 -17.91 7.07
N LEU A 251 -4.34 -17.99 6.10
CA LEU A 251 -4.14 -18.71 4.84
C LEU A 251 -2.86 -18.24 4.15
N TYR A 252 -2.68 -16.93 4.02
CA TYR A 252 -1.47 -16.34 3.44
C TYR A 252 -0.22 -16.72 4.25
N GLY A 253 -0.29 -16.65 5.59
CA GLY A 253 0.80 -17.05 6.48
C GLY A 253 1.24 -18.50 6.29
N PHE A 254 0.30 -19.45 6.33
CA PHE A 254 0.58 -20.88 6.10
C PHE A 254 1.12 -21.15 4.69
N CYS A 255 0.59 -20.47 3.67
CA CYS A 255 1.07 -20.54 2.29
C CYS A 255 2.51 -20.02 2.12
N ILE A 256 2.92 -18.95 2.83
CA ILE A 256 4.30 -18.42 2.76
C ILE A 256 5.31 -19.42 3.32
N VAL A 257 4.97 -20.13 4.40
CA VAL A 257 5.85 -21.11 5.04
C VAL A 257 5.80 -22.49 4.36
N GLY A 258 5.01 -22.65 3.29
CA GLY A 258 4.89 -23.91 2.54
C GLY A 258 4.01 -24.97 3.21
N GLN A 259 3.23 -24.59 4.22
CA GLN A 259 2.32 -25.48 4.96
C GLN A 259 0.95 -25.50 4.29
N LEU A 260 0.90 -26.01 3.06
CA LEU A 260 -0.33 -26.02 2.26
C LEU A 260 -1.46 -26.87 2.87
N LYS A 261 -1.13 -27.96 3.57
CA LYS A 261 -2.15 -28.84 4.15
C LYS A 261 -2.96 -28.09 5.22
N GLU A 262 -2.27 -27.34 6.06
CA GLU A 262 -2.81 -26.48 7.10
C GLU A 262 -3.60 -25.33 6.48
N ALA A 263 -3.10 -24.72 5.39
CA ALA A 263 -3.84 -23.71 4.64
C ALA A 263 -5.17 -24.25 4.08
N PHE A 264 -5.19 -25.42 3.45
CA PHE A 264 -6.44 -26.03 2.98
C PHE A 264 -7.36 -26.43 4.14
N GLY A 265 -6.82 -26.85 5.29
CA GLY A 265 -7.58 -27.06 6.52
C GLY A 265 -8.32 -25.79 6.97
N LEU A 266 -7.63 -24.65 7.00
CA LEU A 266 -8.23 -23.35 7.32
C LEU A 266 -9.28 -22.92 6.31
N PHE A 267 -9.06 -23.18 5.01
CA PHE A 267 -10.06 -22.90 3.98
C PHE A 267 -11.35 -23.70 4.23
N HIS A 268 -11.24 -24.98 4.59
CA HIS A 268 -12.41 -25.78 4.96
C HIS A 268 -13.07 -25.30 6.25
N GLU A 269 -12.29 -24.93 7.27
CA GLU A 269 -12.80 -24.36 8.52
C GLU A 269 -13.58 -23.07 8.28
N MET A 270 -13.07 -22.19 7.41
CA MET A 270 -13.71 -20.94 7.01
C MET A 270 -15.11 -21.19 6.42
N VAL A 271 -15.23 -22.16 5.50
CA VAL A 271 -16.51 -22.56 4.88
C VAL A 271 -17.45 -23.17 5.92
N LEU A 272 -16.96 -24.06 6.80
CA LEU A 272 -17.76 -24.68 7.86
C LEU A 272 -18.32 -23.66 8.87
N LYS A 273 -17.60 -22.55 9.09
CA LYS A 273 -18.05 -21.44 9.93
C LYS A 273 -18.94 -20.44 9.20
N ASN A 274 -19.37 -20.75 7.98
CA ASN A 274 -20.18 -19.87 7.12
C ASN A 274 -19.52 -18.51 6.84
N VAL A 275 -18.19 -18.45 6.82
CA VAL A 275 -17.45 -17.29 6.35
C VAL A 275 -17.18 -17.51 4.86
N ASN A 276 -17.82 -16.74 3.99
CA ASN A 276 -17.75 -16.97 2.55
C ASN A 276 -16.36 -16.59 1.98
N PRO A 277 -15.65 -17.51 1.31
CA PRO A 277 -14.45 -17.19 0.57
C PRO A 277 -14.71 -16.12 -0.49
N ASN A 278 -13.78 -15.15 -0.61
CA ASN A 278 -13.84 -14.13 -1.65
C ASN A 278 -12.74 -14.35 -2.70
N ASP A 279 -12.68 -13.46 -3.69
CA ASP A 279 -11.67 -13.52 -4.74
C ASP A 279 -10.24 -13.47 -4.19
N TYR A 280 -10.00 -12.70 -3.13
CA TYR A 280 -8.71 -12.67 -2.45
C TYR A 280 -8.34 -14.01 -1.81
N THR A 281 -9.29 -14.69 -1.15
CA THR A 281 -9.10 -16.03 -0.57
C THR A 281 -8.62 -17.03 -1.63
N PHE A 282 -9.33 -17.11 -2.76
CA PHE A 282 -8.96 -18.02 -3.85
C PHE A 282 -7.63 -17.63 -4.50
N ASN A 283 -7.37 -16.33 -4.66
CA ASN A 283 -6.10 -15.86 -5.22
C ASN A 283 -4.89 -16.26 -4.38
N ILE A 284 -4.99 -16.25 -3.04
CA ILE A 284 -3.93 -16.75 -2.14
C ILE A 284 -3.61 -18.22 -2.45
N LEU A 285 -4.63 -19.07 -2.50
CA LEU A 285 -4.47 -20.51 -2.73
C LEU A 285 -3.92 -20.81 -4.13
N VAL A 286 -4.45 -20.13 -5.16
CA VAL A 286 -3.98 -20.28 -6.56
C VAL A 286 -2.53 -19.86 -6.69
N ASP A 287 -2.14 -18.69 -6.15
CA ASP A 287 -0.77 -18.18 -6.18
C ASP A 287 0.21 -19.11 -5.45
N SER A 288 -0.15 -19.58 -4.26
CA SER A 288 0.69 -20.48 -3.48
C SER A 288 0.91 -21.82 -4.19
N LEU A 289 -0.15 -22.44 -4.71
CA LEU A 289 -0.04 -23.68 -5.51
C LEU A 289 0.81 -23.48 -6.78
N CYS A 290 0.67 -22.34 -7.46
CA CYS A 290 1.48 -22.02 -8.62
C CYS A 290 2.96 -21.89 -8.28
N LYS A 291 3.30 -21.25 -7.15
CA LYS A 291 4.68 -21.12 -6.66
C LYS A 291 5.30 -22.46 -6.25
N GLU A 292 4.49 -23.40 -5.78
CA GLU A 292 4.92 -24.78 -5.52
C GLU A 292 4.92 -25.69 -6.76
N ALA A 293 4.79 -25.13 -7.98
CA ALA A 293 4.71 -25.87 -9.23
C ALA A 293 3.51 -26.85 -9.34
N LYS A 294 2.50 -26.71 -8.47
CA LYS A 294 1.25 -27.51 -8.44
C LYS A 294 0.14 -26.88 -9.29
N VAL A 295 0.47 -26.46 -10.51
CA VAL A 295 -0.44 -25.70 -11.39
C VAL A 295 -1.75 -26.46 -11.70
N LYS A 296 -1.73 -27.79 -11.72
CA LYS A 296 -2.96 -28.61 -11.91
C LYS A 296 -3.94 -28.44 -10.74
N GLU A 297 -3.43 -28.44 -9.51
CA GLU A 297 -4.25 -28.20 -8.32
C GLU A 297 -4.76 -26.76 -8.30
N ALA A 298 -3.94 -25.80 -8.75
CA ALA A 298 -4.36 -24.40 -8.86
C ALA A 298 -5.55 -24.23 -9.84
N MET A 299 -5.58 -25.01 -10.94
CA MET A 299 -6.72 -25.05 -11.86
C MET A 299 -7.97 -25.68 -11.23
N ASN A 300 -7.82 -26.64 -10.30
CA ASN A 300 -8.95 -27.18 -9.55
C ASN A 300 -9.53 -26.12 -8.60
N VAL A 301 -8.68 -25.36 -7.92
CA VAL A 301 -9.10 -24.24 -7.08
C VAL A 301 -9.83 -23.16 -7.90
N LEU A 302 -9.35 -22.85 -9.11
CA LEU A 302 -10.07 -21.97 -10.05
C LEU A 302 -11.47 -22.51 -10.40
N ALA A 303 -11.61 -23.82 -10.60
CA ALA A 303 -12.91 -24.42 -10.90
C ALA A 303 -13.88 -24.31 -9.71
N ILE A 304 -13.38 -24.50 -8.48
CA ILE A 304 -14.15 -24.29 -7.24
C ILE A 304 -14.58 -22.82 -7.14
N MET A 305 -13.65 -21.88 -7.33
CA MET A 305 -13.92 -20.43 -7.32
C MET A 305 -15.09 -20.06 -8.25
N ILE A 306 -15.08 -20.58 -9.48
CA ILE A 306 -16.14 -20.35 -10.47
C ILE A 306 -17.46 -21.00 -10.03
N LYS A 307 -17.42 -22.24 -9.52
CA LYS A 307 -18.60 -22.97 -9.04
C LYS A 307 -19.30 -22.24 -7.89
N ASP A 308 -18.51 -21.61 -7.02
CA ASP A 308 -19.01 -20.85 -5.87
C ASP A 308 -19.47 -19.43 -6.25
N GLY A 309 -19.50 -19.12 -7.55
CA GLY A 309 -19.98 -17.83 -8.07
C GLY A 309 -18.97 -16.68 -7.96
N VAL A 310 -17.74 -16.96 -7.51
CA VAL A 310 -16.67 -15.96 -7.41
C VAL A 310 -15.98 -15.83 -8.76
N LYS A 311 -15.98 -14.63 -9.34
CA LYS A 311 -15.44 -14.40 -10.68
C LYS A 311 -13.90 -14.28 -10.65
N PRO A 312 -13.16 -15.10 -11.41
CA PRO A 312 -11.71 -14.93 -11.58
C PRO A 312 -11.37 -13.55 -12.11
N ASN A 313 -10.34 -12.92 -11.53
CA ASN A 313 -9.94 -11.56 -11.87
C ASN A 313 -8.50 -11.52 -12.43
N VAL A 314 -7.98 -10.32 -12.65
CA VAL A 314 -6.63 -10.11 -13.20
C VAL A 314 -5.53 -10.77 -12.38
N VAL A 315 -5.70 -10.84 -11.06
CA VAL A 315 -4.77 -11.46 -10.13
C VAL A 315 -4.82 -12.98 -10.26
N THR A 316 -6.02 -13.57 -10.36
CA THR A 316 -6.20 -15.02 -10.53
C THR A 316 -5.50 -15.54 -11.78
N TYR A 317 -5.75 -14.88 -12.92
CA TYR A 317 -5.15 -15.28 -14.19
C TYR A 317 -3.64 -15.01 -14.21
N GLY A 318 -3.19 -13.90 -13.63
CA GLY A 318 -1.76 -13.60 -13.49
C GLY A 318 -1.01 -14.67 -12.70
N ALA A 319 -1.57 -15.15 -11.58
CA ALA A 319 -0.97 -16.23 -10.79
C ALA A 319 -0.82 -17.54 -11.59
N LEU A 320 -1.87 -17.94 -12.33
CA LEU A 320 -1.82 -19.13 -13.19
C LEU A 320 -0.81 -19.01 -14.33
N MET A 321 -0.73 -17.83 -14.97
CA MET A 321 0.26 -17.55 -16.00
C MET A 321 1.68 -17.68 -15.45
N ASP A 322 1.95 -17.09 -14.28
CA ASP A 322 3.25 -17.17 -13.63
C ASP A 322 3.59 -18.62 -13.25
N GLY A 323 2.63 -19.36 -12.69
CA GLY A 323 2.77 -20.79 -12.41
C GLY A 323 3.17 -21.61 -13.63
N TYR A 324 2.50 -21.41 -14.78
CA TYR A 324 2.88 -22.08 -16.03
C TYR A 324 4.27 -21.66 -16.53
N CYS A 325 4.66 -20.39 -16.38
CA CYS A 325 5.99 -19.92 -16.70
C CYS A 325 7.07 -20.56 -15.80
N LEU A 326 6.80 -20.74 -14.50
CA LEU A 326 7.71 -21.38 -13.54
C LEU A 326 8.00 -22.85 -13.89
N VAL A 327 7.03 -23.57 -14.45
CA VAL A 327 7.21 -24.96 -14.91
C VAL A 327 7.63 -25.06 -16.39
N ASN A 328 8.20 -23.98 -16.95
CA ASN A 328 8.67 -23.87 -18.34
C ASN A 328 7.60 -24.21 -19.40
N GLN A 329 6.33 -23.93 -19.14
CA GLN A 329 5.21 -24.17 -20.05
C GLN A 329 4.60 -22.84 -20.54
N VAL A 330 5.43 -21.94 -21.10
CA VAL A 330 5.00 -20.60 -21.56
C VAL A 330 3.84 -20.62 -22.55
N ASN A 331 3.77 -21.62 -23.44
CA ASN A 331 2.65 -21.77 -24.38
C ASN A 331 1.31 -21.96 -23.66
N LYS A 332 1.29 -22.59 -22.47
CA LYS A 332 0.08 -22.69 -21.66
C LYS A 332 -0.21 -21.37 -20.94
N ALA A 333 0.81 -20.65 -20.49
CA ALA A 333 0.63 -19.30 -19.95
C ALA A 333 -0.03 -18.35 -20.98
N ILE A 334 0.41 -18.40 -22.25
CA ILE A 334 -0.20 -17.63 -23.35
C ILE A 334 -1.68 -18.05 -23.57
N LYS A 335 -1.99 -19.36 -23.49
CA LYS A 335 -3.39 -19.83 -23.55
C LYS A 335 -4.24 -19.28 -22.41
N ILE A 336 -3.70 -19.21 -21.19
CA ILE A 336 -4.39 -18.60 -20.04
C ILE A 336 -4.61 -17.10 -20.27
N PHE A 337 -3.62 -16.38 -20.79
CA PHE A 337 -3.75 -14.97 -21.16
C PHE A 337 -4.86 -14.75 -22.19
N ASN A 338 -4.92 -15.55 -23.26
CA ASN A 338 -5.98 -15.45 -24.26
C ASN A 338 -7.36 -15.80 -23.69
N THR A 339 -7.43 -16.79 -22.78
CA THR A 339 -8.68 -17.17 -22.09
C THR A 339 -9.21 -16.03 -21.24
N MET A 340 -8.33 -15.34 -20.52
CA MET A 340 -8.65 -14.15 -19.72
C MET A 340 -9.28 -13.05 -20.57
N VAL A 341 -8.67 -12.72 -21.72
CA VAL A 341 -9.19 -11.74 -22.67
C VAL A 341 -10.55 -12.16 -23.21
N HIS A 342 -10.71 -13.42 -23.62
CA HIS A 342 -11.96 -13.95 -24.14
C HIS A 342 -13.10 -13.91 -23.10
N LYS A 343 -12.77 -14.05 -21.82
CA LYS A 343 -13.72 -13.92 -20.70
C LYS A 343 -14.00 -12.47 -20.29
N GLY A 344 -13.47 -11.48 -21.02
CA GLY A 344 -13.69 -10.06 -20.77
C GLY A 344 -12.89 -9.49 -19.61
N VAL A 345 -11.87 -10.19 -19.11
CA VAL A 345 -10.97 -9.67 -18.07
C VAL A 345 -9.83 -8.91 -18.76
N VAL A 346 -9.77 -7.59 -18.53
CA VAL A 346 -8.78 -6.71 -19.16
C VAL A 346 -7.38 -6.97 -18.58
N PRO A 347 -6.39 -7.41 -19.38
CA PRO A 347 -5.02 -7.58 -18.90
C PRO A 347 -4.39 -6.24 -18.52
N ASN A 348 -3.55 -6.24 -17.48
CA ASN A 348 -2.75 -5.08 -17.08
C ASN A 348 -1.27 -5.26 -17.44
N VAL A 349 -0.44 -4.25 -17.15
CA VAL A 349 1.01 -4.29 -17.39
C VAL A 349 1.70 -5.51 -16.79
N ARG A 350 1.25 -5.97 -15.60
CA ARG A 350 1.79 -7.17 -14.93
C ARG A 350 1.55 -8.44 -15.75
N CYS A 351 0.37 -8.61 -16.35
CA CYS A 351 0.06 -9.77 -17.19
C CYS A 351 1.04 -9.88 -18.37
N TYR A 352 1.31 -8.76 -19.05
CA TYR A 352 2.30 -8.71 -20.13
C TYR A 352 3.71 -9.02 -19.65
N ASN A 353 4.13 -8.42 -18.51
CA ASN A 353 5.44 -8.69 -17.92
C ASN A 353 5.65 -10.17 -17.59
N ILE A 354 4.60 -10.89 -17.16
CA ILE A 354 4.66 -12.34 -16.90
C ILE A 354 4.94 -13.12 -18.20
N ILE A 355 4.23 -12.81 -19.29
CA ILE A 355 4.43 -13.47 -20.59
C ILE A 355 5.81 -13.16 -21.16
N ILE A 356 6.21 -11.89 -21.15
CA ILE A 356 7.52 -11.43 -21.62
C ILE A 356 8.64 -12.15 -20.86
N ASN A 357 8.58 -12.18 -19.53
CA ASN A 357 9.55 -12.91 -18.70
C ASN A 357 9.58 -14.40 -19.04
N GLY A 358 8.41 -15.03 -19.19
CA GLY A 358 8.28 -16.43 -19.57
C GLY A 358 8.90 -16.75 -20.94
N LEU A 359 8.69 -15.89 -21.94
CA LEU A 359 9.28 -16.02 -23.26
C LEU A 359 10.80 -15.85 -23.21
N CYS A 360 11.29 -14.83 -22.51
CA CYS A 360 12.72 -14.59 -22.32
C CYS A 360 13.43 -15.78 -21.65
N LYS A 361 12.84 -16.34 -20.58
CA LYS A 361 13.39 -17.52 -19.89
C LYS A 361 13.43 -18.77 -20.77
N ASN A 362 12.50 -18.90 -21.72
CA ASN A 362 12.48 -19.98 -22.71
C ASN A 362 13.29 -19.66 -23.99
N LYS A 363 14.13 -18.62 -23.97
CA LYS A 363 14.96 -18.17 -25.12
C LYS A 363 14.16 -17.75 -26.36
N MET A 364 12.87 -17.45 -26.19
CA MET A 364 11.95 -16.97 -27.23
C MET A 364 11.92 -15.43 -27.24
N VAL A 365 13.09 -14.79 -27.20
CA VAL A 365 13.19 -13.33 -27.01
C VAL A 365 12.62 -12.54 -28.18
N ASP A 366 12.63 -13.09 -29.39
CA ASP A 366 12.04 -12.44 -30.57
C ASP A 366 10.52 -12.31 -30.45
N GLU A 367 9.85 -13.30 -29.88
CA GLU A 367 8.42 -13.20 -29.56
C GLU A 367 8.17 -12.21 -28.41
N ALA A 368 9.06 -12.16 -27.41
CA ALA A 368 8.97 -11.20 -26.32
C ALA A 368 9.06 -9.74 -26.82
N MET A 369 9.83 -9.50 -27.89
CA MET A 369 9.96 -8.18 -28.53
C MET A 369 8.67 -7.69 -29.20
N ASN A 370 7.63 -8.53 -29.34
CA ASN A 370 6.29 -8.10 -29.74
C ASN A 370 5.53 -7.32 -28.64
N PHE A 371 6.18 -6.97 -27.52
CA PHE A 371 5.61 -6.12 -26.46
C PHE A 371 5.07 -4.77 -26.98
N LYS A 372 5.49 -4.33 -28.18
CA LYS A 372 4.93 -3.14 -28.85
C LYS A 372 3.40 -3.21 -29.02
N GLU A 373 2.80 -4.40 -29.05
CA GLU A 373 1.34 -4.59 -29.04
C GLU A 373 0.67 -3.94 -27.81
N MET A 374 1.39 -3.78 -26.69
CA MET A 374 0.90 -3.07 -25.51
C MET A 374 0.47 -1.63 -25.85
N HIS A 375 1.22 -0.94 -26.72
CA HIS A 375 0.88 0.42 -27.16
C HIS A 375 -0.43 0.45 -27.95
N ASN A 376 -0.65 -0.54 -28.83
CA ASN A 376 -1.88 -0.67 -29.62
C ASN A 376 -3.11 -0.89 -28.72
N LYS A 377 -2.90 -1.40 -27.50
CA LYS A 377 -3.92 -1.63 -26.48
C LYS A 377 -3.98 -0.55 -25.41
N MET A 378 -3.30 0.58 -25.62
CA MET A 378 -3.19 1.70 -24.66
C MET A 378 -2.64 1.30 -23.28
N ILE A 379 -1.83 0.23 -23.23
CA ILE A 379 -1.12 -0.20 -22.03
C ILE A 379 0.30 0.34 -22.13
N VAL A 380 0.69 1.18 -21.18
CA VAL A 380 2.01 1.81 -21.16
C VAL A 380 3.03 0.84 -20.54
N PRO A 381 4.08 0.44 -21.28
CA PRO A 381 5.19 -0.32 -20.71
C PRO A 381 5.88 0.46 -19.59
N ASP A 382 6.16 -0.22 -18.48
CA ASP A 382 6.83 0.35 -17.32
C ASP A 382 8.31 -0.03 -17.24
N VAL A 383 9.01 0.47 -16.21
CA VAL A 383 10.41 0.13 -15.95
C VAL A 383 10.62 -1.38 -15.89
N VAL A 384 9.68 -2.13 -15.31
CA VAL A 384 9.76 -3.59 -15.18
C VAL A 384 9.68 -4.27 -16.55
N THR A 385 8.83 -3.77 -17.45
CA THR A 385 8.67 -4.28 -18.82
C THR A 385 10.00 -4.23 -19.57
N TYR A 386 10.61 -3.04 -19.64
CA TYR A 386 11.89 -2.84 -20.33
C TYR A 386 13.03 -3.60 -19.64
N SER A 387 13.12 -3.56 -18.30
CA SER A 387 14.17 -4.28 -17.56
C SER A 387 14.14 -5.78 -17.84
N THR A 388 12.94 -6.36 -17.95
CA THR A 388 12.75 -7.79 -18.25
C THR A 388 13.21 -8.13 -19.67
N LEU A 389 12.87 -7.30 -20.67
CA LEU A 389 13.31 -7.49 -22.05
C LEU A 389 14.82 -7.36 -22.20
N ILE A 390 15.41 -6.35 -21.56
CA ILE A 390 16.85 -6.11 -21.55
C ILE A 390 17.58 -7.32 -20.95
N ASP A 391 17.13 -7.80 -19.79
CA ASP A 391 17.68 -9.03 -19.18
C ASP A 391 17.57 -10.24 -20.11
N GLY A 392 16.42 -10.43 -20.77
CA GLY A 392 16.20 -11.50 -21.73
C GLY A 392 17.11 -11.43 -22.96
N LEU A 393 17.30 -10.24 -23.53
CA LEU A 393 18.20 -9.98 -24.66
C LEU A 393 19.66 -10.23 -24.27
N CYS A 394 20.08 -9.73 -23.10
CA CYS A 394 21.38 -9.96 -22.52
C CYS A 394 21.68 -11.46 -22.37
N LYS A 395 20.76 -12.23 -21.77
CA LYS A 395 20.88 -13.69 -21.60
C LYS A 395 20.90 -14.45 -22.94
N SER A 396 20.23 -13.91 -23.95
CA SER A 396 20.23 -14.45 -25.33
C SER A 396 21.42 -13.97 -26.17
N GLY A 397 22.32 -13.15 -25.61
CA GLY A 397 23.49 -12.62 -26.31
C GLY A 397 23.21 -11.47 -27.28
N LYS A 398 21.99 -10.92 -27.32
CA LYS A 398 21.59 -9.80 -28.19
C LYS A 398 21.83 -8.44 -27.51
N ILE A 399 23.08 -8.17 -27.12
CA ILE A 399 23.46 -7.01 -26.30
C ILE A 399 23.18 -5.67 -27.02
N SER A 400 23.38 -5.58 -28.35
CA SER A 400 23.12 -4.34 -29.09
C SER A 400 21.66 -3.90 -28.99
N SER A 401 20.71 -4.82 -29.19
CA SER A 401 19.28 -4.54 -29.01
C SER A 401 18.91 -4.22 -27.57
N ALA A 402 19.67 -4.75 -26.60
CA ALA A 402 19.48 -4.39 -25.19
C ALA A 402 19.84 -2.93 -24.93
N TRP A 403 20.89 -2.40 -25.58
CA TRP A 403 21.25 -0.98 -25.52
C TRP A 403 20.20 -0.08 -26.20
N GLU A 404 19.66 -0.49 -27.34
CA GLU A 404 18.58 0.24 -28.02
C GLU A 404 17.36 0.44 -27.10
N LEU A 405 16.99 -0.59 -26.33
CA LEU A 405 15.90 -0.47 -25.34
C LEU A 405 16.26 0.46 -24.17
N VAL A 406 17.53 0.49 -23.74
CA VAL A 406 17.99 1.45 -22.72
C VAL A 406 17.86 2.88 -23.23
N ASP A 407 18.25 3.15 -24.46
CA ASP A 407 18.14 4.48 -25.06
C ASP A 407 16.66 4.89 -25.23
N GLU A 408 15.80 3.94 -25.59
CA GLU A 408 14.36 4.15 -25.63
C GLU A 408 13.80 4.53 -24.25
N MET A 409 14.17 3.82 -23.18
CA MET A 409 13.77 4.14 -21.80
C MET A 409 14.13 5.57 -21.42
N HIS A 410 15.36 6.02 -21.71
CA HIS A 410 15.79 7.39 -21.41
C HIS A 410 14.96 8.43 -22.18
N ARG A 411 14.66 8.16 -23.47
CA ARG A 411 13.89 9.07 -24.32
C ARG A 411 12.45 9.28 -23.82
N ILE A 412 11.85 8.26 -23.22
CA ILE A 412 10.50 8.33 -22.63
C ILE A 412 10.50 8.76 -21.15
N GLY A 413 11.67 9.11 -20.60
CA GLY A 413 11.79 9.59 -19.22
C GLY A 413 11.72 8.48 -18.15
N LEU A 414 11.86 7.21 -18.52
CA LEU A 414 11.94 6.11 -17.57
C LEU A 414 13.35 5.98 -17.00
N GLN A 415 13.45 5.88 -15.68
CA GLN A 415 14.72 5.67 -14.97
C GLN A 415 15.16 4.21 -15.07
N VAL A 416 16.41 3.99 -15.45
CA VAL A 416 17.03 2.67 -15.46
C VAL A 416 17.24 2.20 -14.02
N ASN A 417 16.87 0.95 -13.72
CA ASN A 417 17.04 0.39 -12.38
C ASN A 417 18.33 -0.45 -12.26
N VAL A 418 18.64 -0.86 -11.02
CA VAL A 418 19.81 -1.69 -10.70
C VAL A 418 19.81 -3.01 -11.49
N ILE A 419 18.64 -3.62 -11.66
CA ILE A 419 18.48 -4.92 -12.37
C ILE A 419 18.97 -4.80 -13.81
N THR A 420 18.55 -3.76 -14.53
CA THR A 420 18.95 -3.51 -15.92
C THR A 420 20.46 -3.39 -16.06
N TYR A 421 21.11 -2.60 -15.19
CA TYR A 421 22.57 -2.45 -15.21
C TYR A 421 23.30 -3.75 -14.85
N SER A 422 22.83 -4.48 -13.84
CA SER A 422 23.40 -5.79 -13.47
C SER A 422 23.33 -6.78 -14.63
N SER A 423 22.20 -6.85 -15.36
CA SER A 423 22.04 -7.73 -16.52
C SER A 423 22.99 -7.37 -17.67
N LEU A 424 23.15 -6.07 -17.97
CA LEU A 424 24.09 -5.59 -19.00
C LEU A 424 25.54 -5.90 -18.63
N LEU A 425 25.96 -5.58 -17.40
CA LEU A 425 27.30 -5.90 -16.91
C LEU A 425 27.61 -7.39 -17.01
N HIS A 426 26.69 -8.23 -16.53
CA HIS A 426 26.84 -9.68 -16.60
C HIS A 426 26.98 -10.17 -18.05
N ALA A 427 26.20 -9.63 -18.98
CA ALA A 427 26.29 -9.99 -20.40
C ALA A 427 27.61 -9.55 -21.07
N LEU A 428 28.08 -8.33 -20.77
CA LEU A 428 29.34 -7.80 -21.30
C LEU A 428 30.54 -8.61 -20.80
N CYS A 429 30.57 -8.93 -19.50
CA CYS A 429 31.59 -9.79 -18.92
C CYS A 429 31.58 -11.19 -19.56
N LYS A 430 30.40 -11.78 -19.77
CA LYS A 430 30.26 -13.10 -20.41
C LYS A 430 30.74 -13.12 -21.87
N LYS A 431 30.66 -11.99 -22.58
CA LYS A 431 31.19 -11.82 -23.95
C LYS A 431 32.64 -11.33 -24.01
N ASN A 432 33.31 -11.21 -22.86
CA ASN A 432 34.67 -10.67 -22.75
C ASN A 432 34.83 -9.23 -23.29
N GLN A 433 33.76 -8.43 -23.25
CA GLN A 433 33.76 -7.01 -23.65
C GLN A 433 34.08 -6.13 -22.44
N LEU A 434 35.27 -6.32 -21.86
CA LEU A 434 35.66 -5.74 -20.57
C LEU A 434 35.73 -4.20 -20.59
N ASP A 435 36.16 -3.59 -21.70
CA ASP A 435 36.23 -2.13 -21.81
C ASP A 435 34.86 -1.47 -21.67
N GLN A 436 33.84 -2.05 -22.31
CA GLN A 436 32.46 -1.57 -22.21
C GLN A 436 31.89 -1.81 -20.80
N ALA A 437 32.24 -2.93 -20.16
CA ALA A 437 31.83 -3.21 -18.78
C ALA A 437 32.44 -2.20 -17.80
N ILE A 438 33.73 -1.88 -17.93
CA ILE A 438 34.42 -0.89 -17.10
C ILE A 438 33.82 0.51 -17.30
N ALA A 439 33.55 0.89 -18.55
CA ALA A 439 32.89 2.16 -18.87
C ALA A 439 31.49 2.25 -18.23
N LEU A 440 30.73 1.16 -18.25
CA LEU A 440 29.40 1.11 -17.64
C LEU A 440 29.46 1.24 -16.11
N VAL A 441 30.41 0.57 -15.45
CA VAL A 441 30.62 0.72 -13.99
C VAL A 441 30.95 2.17 -13.64
N LYS A 442 31.84 2.83 -14.41
CA LYS A 442 32.17 4.25 -14.20
C LYS A 442 30.95 5.15 -14.32
N LYS A 443 30.12 4.93 -15.35
CA LYS A 443 28.86 5.68 -15.53
C LYS A 443 27.91 5.48 -14.33
N MET A 444 27.81 4.27 -13.80
CA MET A 444 27.01 3.98 -12.61
C MET A 444 27.56 4.67 -11.36
N THR A 445 28.89 4.69 -11.16
CA THR A 445 29.51 5.36 -10.01
C THR A 445 29.40 6.87 -10.09
N ASP A 446 29.46 7.46 -11.28
CA ASP A 446 29.33 8.90 -11.48
C ASP A 446 27.88 9.35 -11.28
N GLN A 447 26.91 8.56 -11.75
CA GLN A 447 25.49 8.78 -11.47
C GLN A 447 25.14 8.57 -9.98
N ALA A 448 25.76 7.59 -9.31
CA ALA A 448 25.63 7.37 -7.86
C ALA A 448 26.32 8.47 -7.03
N CYS A 449 27.40 9.08 -7.53
CA CYS A 449 28.04 10.23 -6.88
C CYS A 449 27.18 11.50 -6.96
N CYS A 450 26.35 11.64 -7.99
CA CYS A 450 25.31 12.67 -8.06
C CYS A 450 24.03 12.33 -7.27
N SER A 451 23.89 11.07 -6.83
CA SER A 451 22.72 10.55 -6.09
C SER A 451 23.16 9.71 -4.89
N ARG A 452 23.93 10.31 -3.96
CA ARG A 452 24.38 9.63 -2.73
C ARG A 452 23.21 9.32 -1.78
N SER A 453 22.53 8.21 -2.08
CA SER A 453 21.76 7.42 -1.12
C SER A 453 21.43 6.04 -1.72
N ILE A 454 22.45 5.25 -2.07
CA ILE A 454 22.43 3.76 -2.14
C ILE A 454 23.91 3.29 -2.17
N ILE A 455 24.44 2.87 -1.02
CA ILE A 455 25.17 1.60 -0.83
C ILE A 455 24.72 1.10 0.55
#